data_AF-A0A949M9S9-F1
#
_entry.id   AF-A0A949M9S9-F1
#
_cell.length_a   1.000
_cell.length_b   1.000
_cell.length_c   1.000
_cell.angle_alpha   90.00
_cell.angle_beta   90.00
_cell.angle_gamma   90.00
#
_symmetry.space_group_name_H-M   'P 1'
#
loop_
_entity.id
_entity.type
_entity.pdbx_description
1 polymer ?
#
loop_
_entity_poly.entity_id
_entity_poly.type
_entity_poly.pdbx_seq_one_letter_code
_entity_poly.pdbx_strand_id
1 'polypeptide(L)'
;MQNVQQQLSRDEIERLSVELKPAETILMIVHSAMLVGATVLLCLFYWQSRNLAGNNAPFPLVFIILAILPVVPSFLIPAIMRNMDSKADEKDTGKLAGYYQVSHIIGCAILESGVMMSIIALRVADALPRWYVLVPAILILVFLLRFPIPGKLTDWVITKLESRRT
;
A
#
# COMPACT_ATOMS: atom_id res chain seq x y z
N MET A 1 -10.87 38.49 22.89
CA MET A 1 -9.79 37.52 22.69
C MET A 1 -10.09 36.75 21.41
N GLN A 2 -9.55 37.20 20.28
CA GLN A 2 -9.66 36.47 19.01
C GLN A 2 -8.64 35.34 19.04
N ASN A 3 -9.11 34.10 19.14
CA ASN A 3 -8.32 32.92 18.79
C ASN A 3 -7.99 33.03 17.30
N VAL A 4 -6.85 33.62 16.97
CA VAL A 4 -6.31 33.59 15.61
C VAL A 4 -5.87 32.14 15.39
N GLN A 5 -6.72 31.36 14.73
CA GLN A 5 -6.29 30.09 14.13
C GLN A 5 -5.12 30.42 13.20
N GLN A 6 -3.89 30.09 13.62
CA GLN A 6 -2.70 30.21 12.78
C GLN A 6 -2.76 29.12 11.69
N GLN A 7 -3.60 29.35 10.68
CA GLN A 7 -3.51 28.65 9.41
C GLN A 7 -2.10 28.84 8.85
N LEU A 8 -1.53 27.78 8.28
CA LEU A 8 -0.24 27.87 7.59
C LEU A 8 -0.34 28.94 6.50
N SER A 9 0.66 29.81 6.43
CA SER A 9 0.74 30.79 5.36
C SER A 9 0.88 30.08 4.01
N ARG A 10 0.37 30.69 2.93
CA ARG A 10 0.50 30.12 1.57
C ARG A 10 1.96 29.82 1.21
N ASP A 11 2.87 30.67 1.65
CA ASP A 11 4.30 30.55 1.42
C ASP A 11 4.90 29.33 2.16
N GLU A 12 4.42 29.02 3.37
CA GLU A 12 4.82 27.81 4.10
C GLU A 12 4.29 26.54 3.41
N ILE A 13 3.05 26.56 2.91
CA ILE A 13 2.45 25.43 2.18
C ILE A 13 3.24 25.16 0.89
N GLU A 14 3.56 26.20 0.13
CA GLU A 14 4.34 26.08 -1.10
C GLU A 14 5.74 25.53 -0.80
N ARG A 15 6.41 26.05 0.24
CA ARG A 15 7.70 25.53 0.69
C ARG A 15 7.64 24.05 1.06
N LEU A 16 6.64 23.64 1.84
CA LEU A 16 6.43 22.23 2.21
C LEU A 16 6.19 21.34 0.99
N SER A 17 5.43 21.83 0.00
CA SER A 17 5.18 21.08 -1.24
C SER A 17 6.46 20.81 -2.03
N VAL A 18 7.36 21.80 -2.10
CA VAL A 18 8.66 21.67 -2.77
C VAL A 18 9.58 20.73 -2.01
N GLU A 19 9.60 20.82 -0.67
CA GLU A 19 10.43 19.99 0.20
C GLU A 19 10.01 18.51 0.18
N LEU A 20 8.71 18.23 0.11
CA LEU A 20 8.14 16.87 0.17
C LEU A 20 8.08 16.15 -1.18
N LYS A 21 8.19 16.88 -2.30
CA LYS A 21 8.13 16.31 -3.66
C LYS A 21 9.09 15.13 -3.90
N PRO A 22 10.36 15.15 -3.44
CA PRO A 22 11.24 13.99 -3.57
C PRO A 22 10.72 12.76 -2.82
N ALA A 23 10.16 12.96 -1.62
CA ALA A 23 9.60 11.90 -0.80
C ALA A 23 8.37 11.25 -1.47
N GLU A 24 7.49 12.05 -2.08
CA GLU A 24 6.37 11.52 -2.89
C GLU A 24 6.86 10.70 -4.07
N THR A 25 7.87 11.21 -4.78
CA THR A 25 8.44 10.53 -5.95
C THR A 25 9.03 9.17 -5.57
N ILE A 26 9.79 9.12 -4.48
CA ILE A 26 10.35 7.86 -3.97
C ILE A 26 9.23 6.87 -3.62
N LEU A 27 8.16 7.34 -2.97
CA LEU A 27 7.03 6.48 -2.61
C LEU A 27 6.33 5.91 -3.85
N MET A 28 6.14 6.72 -4.89
CA MET A 28 5.58 6.27 -6.17
C MET A 28 6.47 5.23 -6.85
N ILE A 29 7.80 5.42 -6.84
CA ILE A 29 8.76 4.47 -7.41
C ILE A 29 8.69 3.14 -6.67
N VAL A 30 8.73 3.16 -5.35
CA VAL A 30 8.66 1.94 -4.52
C VAL A 30 7.35 1.20 -4.76
N HIS A 31 6.22 1.90 -4.72
CA HIS A 31 4.92 1.30 -4.99
C HIS A 31 4.86 0.68 -6.39
N SER A 32 5.35 1.40 -7.41
CA SER A 32 5.38 0.93 -8.79
C SER A 32 6.25 -0.31 -8.94
N ALA A 33 7.40 -0.37 -8.27
CA ALA A 33 8.29 -1.53 -8.30
C ALA A 33 7.60 -2.77 -7.72
N MET A 34 6.92 -2.65 -6.58
CA MET A 34 6.16 -3.74 -5.96
C MET A 34 5.02 -4.23 -6.86
N LEU A 35 4.24 -3.29 -7.42
CA LEU A 35 3.13 -3.59 -8.32
C LEU A 35 3.60 -4.32 -9.60
N VAL A 36 4.66 -3.82 -10.24
CA VAL A 36 5.23 -4.42 -11.44
C VAL A 36 5.79 -5.80 -11.12
N GLY A 37 6.52 -5.95 -10.02
CA GLY A 37 7.06 -7.25 -9.57
C GLY A 37 5.96 -8.29 -9.37
N ALA A 38 4.89 -7.93 -8.65
CA ALA A 38 3.72 -8.79 -8.45
C ALA A 38 3.01 -9.16 -9.76
N THR A 39 2.86 -8.21 -10.68
CA THR A 39 2.22 -8.41 -11.99
C THR A 39 3.05 -9.35 -12.87
N VAL A 40 4.37 -9.13 -12.95
CA VAL A 40 5.28 -9.99 -13.71
C VAL A 40 5.25 -11.42 -13.17
N LEU A 41 5.30 -11.59 -11.84
CA LEU A 41 5.23 -12.92 -11.22
C LEU A 41 3.90 -13.61 -11.52
N LEU A 42 2.77 -12.90 -11.44
CA LEU A 42 1.47 -13.46 -11.81
C LEU A 42 1.48 -13.94 -13.27
N CYS A 43 1.95 -13.11 -14.21
CA CYS A 43 2.01 -13.47 -15.63
C CYS A 43 2.88 -14.71 -15.87
N LEU A 44 4.06 -14.77 -15.26
CA LEU A 44 4.98 -15.91 -15.40
C LEU A 44 4.37 -17.21 -14.86
N PHE A 45 3.80 -17.16 -13.65
CA PHE A 45 3.21 -18.33 -13.01
C PHE A 45 1.91 -18.77 -13.70
N TYR A 46 1.12 -17.82 -14.20
CA TYR A 46 -0.06 -18.11 -14.99
C TYR A 46 0.30 -18.79 -16.32
N TRP A 47 1.35 -18.32 -17.00
CA TRP A 47 1.84 -18.95 -18.22
C TRP A 47 2.30 -20.38 -17.95
N GLN A 48 3.02 -20.61 -16.85
CA GLN A 48 3.46 -21.96 -16.46
C GLN A 48 2.28 -22.87 -16.09
N SER A 49 1.27 -22.38 -15.36
CA SER A 49 0.14 -23.20 -14.91
C SER A 49 -0.78 -23.64 -16.05
N ARG A 50 -0.86 -22.88 -17.16
CA ARG A 50 -1.60 -23.30 -18.36
C ARG A 50 -1.05 -24.57 -19.01
N ASN A 51 0.21 -24.92 -18.76
CA ASN A 51 0.83 -26.15 -19.28
C ASN A 51 0.57 -27.38 -18.39
N LEU A 52 -0.11 -27.21 -17.24
CA LEU A 52 -0.50 -28.30 -16.36
C LEU A 52 -1.91 -28.79 -16.71
N ALA A 53 -2.10 -30.11 -16.75
CA ALA A 53 -3.40 -30.72 -17.05
C ALA A 53 -4.43 -30.32 -15.99
N GLY A 54 -5.63 -29.93 -16.43
CA GLY A 54 -6.70 -29.49 -15.52
C GLY A 54 -7.19 -30.65 -14.65
N ASN A 55 -6.95 -30.57 -13.34
CA ASN A 55 -7.44 -31.55 -12.38
C ASN A 55 -8.61 -30.97 -11.59
N ASN A 56 -9.74 -31.68 -11.53
CA ASN A 56 -10.96 -31.28 -10.81
C ASN A 56 -10.90 -31.69 -9.32
N ALA A 57 -9.72 -31.62 -8.71
CA ALA A 57 -9.58 -32.03 -7.31
C ALA A 57 -10.14 -30.96 -6.36
N PRO A 58 -10.46 -31.34 -5.12
CA PRO A 58 -11.10 -30.45 -4.16
C PRO A 58 -10.25 -29.22 -3.91
N PHE A 59 -10.92 -28.06 -3.99
CA PHE A 59 -10.30 -26.75 -3.83
C PHE A 59 -9.78 -26.54 -2.40
N PRO A 60 -8.47 -26.30 -2.20
CA PRO A 60 -7.94 -26.06 -0.87
C PRO A 60 -8.28 -24.64 -0.40
N LEU A 61 -9.39 -24.49 0.35
CA LEU A 61 -9.87 -23.23 0.94
C LEU A 61 -8.79 -22.46 1.73
N VAL A 62 -7.80 -23.18 2.27
CA VAL A 62 -6.67 -22.60 2.99
C VAL A 62 -5.93 -21.53 2.18
N PHE A 63 -5.77 -21.70 0.86
CA PHE A 63 -5.05 -20.71 0.04
C PHE A 63 -5.85 -19.42 -0.17
N ILE A 64 -7.18 -19.50 -0.27
CA ILE A 64 -8.02 -18.29 -0.29
C ILE A 64 -7.90 -17.56 1.02
N ILE A 65 -7.99 -18.27 2.14
CA ILE A 65 -7.90 -17.67 3.47
C ILE A 65 -6.55 -16.96 3.60
N LEU A 66 -5.45 -17.63 3.26
CA LEU A 66 -4.11 -17.05 3.31
C LEU A 66 -3.91 -15.88 2.34
N ALA A 67 -4.58 -15.86 1.19
CA ALA A 67 -4.51 -14.76 0.23
C ALA A 67 -5.31 -13.53 0.66
N ILE A 68 -6.47 -13.73 1.30
CA ILE A 68 -7.38 -12.64 1.71
C ILE A 68 -7.00 -12.10 3.10
N LEU A 69 -6.47 -12.94 4.00
CA LEU A 69 -6.11 -12.55 5.36
C LEU A 69 -5.26 -11.28 5.44
N PRO A 70 -4.27 -11.03 4.55
CA PRO A 70 -3.46 -9.81 4.58
C PRO A 70 -4.19 -8.55 4.11
N VAL A 71 -5.34 -8.66 3.44
CA VAL A 71 -6.08 -7.51 2.89
C VAL A 71 -6.47 -6.54 4.01
N VAL A 72 -7.13 -7.03 5.07
CA VAL A 72 -7.59 -6.16 6.16
C VAL A 72 -6.42 -5.50 6.92
N PRO A 73 -5.38 -6.23 7.37
CA PRO A 73 -4.21 -5.64 8.01
C PRO A 73 -3.48 -4.62 7.14
N SER A 74 -3.48 -4.79 5.81
CA SER A 74 -2.83 -3.85 4.87
C SER A 74 -3.43 -2.44 4.95
N PHE A 75 -4.70 -2.29 5.35
CA PHE A 75 -5.35 -1.00 5.57
C PHE A 75 -5.29 -0.57 7.03
N LEU A 76 -5.49 -1.51 7.95
CA LEU A 76 -5.59 -1.22 9.38
C LEU A 76 -4.26 -0.76 9.98
N ILE A 77 -3.17 -1.49 9.72
CA ILE A 77 -1.85 -1.18 10.31
C ILE A 77 -1.38 0.21 9.89
N PRO A 78 -1.42 0.59 8.59
CA PRO A 78 -1.01 1.92 8.17
C PRO A 78 -1.88 3.04 8.75
N ALA A 79 -3.19 2.80 8.91
CA ALA A 79 -4.09 3.76 9.55
C ALA A 79 -3.72 3.96 11.03
N ILE A 80 -3.44 2.88 11.76
CA ILE A 80 -3.00 2.93 13.16
C ILE A 80 -1.66 3.65 13.28
N MET A 81 -0.67 3.30 12.46
CA MET A 81 0.67 3.90 12.50
C MET A 81 0.64 5.42 12.28
N ARG A 82 -0.20 5.89 11.35
CA ARG A 82 -0.39 7.33 11.08
C ARG A 82 -1.07 8.08 12.23
N ASN A 83 -1.70 7.36 13.15
CA ASN A 83 -2.41 7.90 14.30
C ASN A 83 -1.64 7.73 15.63
N MET A 84 -0.73 6.77 15.72
CA MET A 84 0.01 6.46 16.96
C MET A 84 1.08 7.50 17.33
N ASP A 85 1.76 8.12 16.36
CA ASP A 85 2.84 9.07 16.65
C ASP A 85 2.39 10.53 16.56
N SER A 86 1.60 10.95 17.56
CA SER A 86 1.18 12.33 17.78
C SER A 86 2.22 13.18 18.53
N LYS A 87 3.41 12.64 18.84
CA LYS A 87 4.44 13.32 19.64
C LYS A 87 5.68 13.79 18.88
N ALA A 88 5.79 13.55 17.57
CA ALA A 88 6.87 14.11 16.77
C ALA A 88 6.85 15.65 16.84
N ASP A 89 7.97 16.28 17.18
CA ASP A 89 8.07 17.73 17.38
C ASP A 89 7.64 18.51 16.11
N GLU A 90 7.02 19.68 16.26
CA GLU A 90 6.42 20.48 15.16
C GLU A 90 7.47 20.86 14.08
N LYS A 91 8.75 20.78 14.42
CA LYS A 91 9.89 21.10 13.55
C LYS A 91 10.34 19.97 12.63
N ASP A 92 9.73 18.78 12.67
CA ASP A 92 10.25 17.59 12.00
C ASP A 92 9.34 17.09 10.86
N THR A 93 9.06 17.96 9.90
CA THR A 93 8.32 17.67 8.66
C THR A 93 8.84 16.41 7.97
N GLY A 94 10.16 16.22 7.95
CA GLY A 94 10.80 15.03 7.38
C GLY A 94 10.41 13.74 8.11
N LYS A 95 10.30 13.75 9.43
CA LYS A 95 9.82 12.59 10.19
C LYS A 95 8.36 12.28 9.90
N LEU A 96 7.48 13.28 9.88
CA LEU A 96 6.06 13.11 9.52
C LEU A 96 5.92 12.46 8.13
N ALA A 97 6.67 12.96 7.15
CA ALA A 97 6.70 12.38 5.81
C ALA A 97 7.21 10.92 5.83
N GLY A 98 8.28 10.65 6.57
CA GLY A 98 8.83 9.30 6.76
C GLY A 98 7.81 8.34 7.36
N TYR A 99 7.05 8.74 8.38
CA TYR A 99 5.98 7.92 8.96
C TYR A 99 4.89 7.58 7.93
N TYR A 100 4.49 8.55 7.10
CA TYR A 100 3.54 8.30 6.04
C TYR A 100 4.08 7.30 5.00
N GLN A 101 5.32 7.50 4.56
CA GLN A 101 5.98 6.61 3.60
C GLN A 101 6.11 5.19 4.15
N VAL A 102 6.66 5.03 5.35
CA VAL A 102 6.86 3.73 6.01
C VAL A 102 5.52 3.02 6.23
N SER A 103 4.51 3.73 6.74
CA SER A 103 3.18 3.15 6.91
C SER A 103 2.58 2.70 5.59
N HIS A 104 2.76 3.48 4.51
CA HIS A 104 2.30 3.08 3.18
C HIS A 104 3.01 1.83 2.67
N ILE A 105 4.35 1.78 2.80
CA ILE A 105 5.19 0.66 2.38
C ILE A 105 4.82 -0.61 3.15
N ILE A 106 4.63 -0.54 4.47
CA ILE A 106 4.18 -1.68 5.28
C ILE A 106 2.83 -2.20 4.79
N GLY A 107 1.89 -1.31 4.49
CA GLY A 107 0.61 -1.69 3.89
C GLY A 107 0.79 -2.44 2.56
N CYS A 108 1.68 -1.95 1.70
CA CYS A 108 1.99 -2.61 0.43
C CYS A 108 2.66 -3.97 0.65
N ALA A 109 3.61 -4.09 1.57
CA ALA A 109 4.32 -5.35 1.84
C ALA A 109 3.37 -6.43 2.39
N ILE A 110 2.45 -6.05 3.26
CA ILE A 110 1.40 -6.96 3.75
C ILE A 110 0.52 -7.42 2.57
N LEU A 111 0.06 -6.49 1.72
CA LEU A 111 -0.77 -6.85 0.58
C LEU A 111 0.02 -7.72 -0.43
N GLU A 112 1.30 -7.42 -0.64
CA GLU A 112 2.20 -8.18 -1.51
C GLU A 112 2.32 -9.62 -1.02
N SER A 113 2.42 -9.83 0.29
CA SER A 113 2.45 -11.19 0.86
C SER A 113 1.20 -12.00 0.47
N GLY A 114 0.01 -11.38 0.47
CA GLY A 114 -1.22 -12.03 0.00
C GLY A 114 -1.18 -12.36 -1.49
N VAL A 115 -0.68 -11.44 -2.31
CA VAL A 115 -0.45 -11.67 -3.74
C VAL A 115 0.52 -12.83 -3.95
N MET A 116 1.68 -12.83 -3.29
CA MET A 116 2.68 -13.89 -3.41
C MET A 116 2.14 -15.24 -2.98
N MET A 117 1.44 -15.32 -1.84
CA MET A 117 0.84 -16.58 -1.39
C MET A 117 -0.20 -17.11 -2.39
N SER A 118 -0.99 -16.21 -2.99
CA SER A 118 -1.96 -16.60 -4.02
C SER A 118 -1.29 -17.02 -5.34
N ILE A 119 -0.17 -16.40 -5.73
CA ILE A 119 0.61 -16.81 -6.91
C ILE A 119 1.31 -18.16 -6.66
N ILE A 120 1.89 -18.37 -5.49
CA ILE A 120 2.52 -19.64 -5.12
C ILE A 120 1.50 -20.78 -5.16
N ALA A 121 0.28 -20.53 -4.70
CA ALA A 121 -0.79 -21.52 -4.77
C ALA A 121 -0.99 -22.02 -6.21
N LEU A 122 -1.01 -21.14 -7.22
CA LEU A 122 -1.14 -21.50 -8.65
C LEU A 122 -0.08 -22.50 -9.13
N ARG A 123 1.06 -22.61 -8.44
CA ARG A 123 2.13 -23.56 -8.78
C ARG A 123 2.11 -24.83 -7.96
N VAL A 124 1.77 -24.72 -6.68
CA VAL A 124 1.90 -25.82 -5.69
C VAL A 124 0.69 -26.73 -5.68
N ALA A 125 -0.51 -26.20 -5.95
CA ALA A 125 -1.71 -27.02 -5.99
C ALA A 125 -2.01 -27.47 -7.42
N ASP A 126 -1.76 -28.75 -7.70
CA ASP A 126 -1.99 -29.41 -9.00
C ASP A 126 -3.46 -29.40 -9.46
N ALA A 127 -4.38 -28.92 -8.62
CA ALA A 127 -5.82 -28.98 -8.83
C ALA A 127 -6.55 -27.65 -8.61
N LEU A 128 -5.85 -26.52 -8.77
CA LEU A 128 -6.54 -25.23 -8.69
C LEU A 128 -7.44 -25.01 -9.90
N PRO A 129 -8.70 -24.61 -9.68
CA PRO A 129 -9.60 -24.26 -10.75
C PRO A 129 -9.08 -23.01 -11.46
N ARG A 130 -9.28 -22.96 -12.78
CA ARG A 130 -8.77 -21.87 -13.64
C ARG A 130 -9.21 -20.47 -13.19
N TRP A 131 -10.38 -20.35 -12.57
CA TRP A 131 -10.87 -19.07 -12.05
C TRP A 131 -10.07 -18.55 -10.86
N TYR A 132 -9.25 -19.37 -10.19
CA TYR A 132 -8.46 -18.95 -9.04
C TYR A 132 -7.44 -17.84 -9.38
N VAL A 133 -7.03 -17.72 -10.65
CA VAL A 133 -6.22 -16.59 -11.13
C VAL A 133 -6.84 -15.22 -10.83
N LEU A 134 -8.17 -15.17 -10.65
CA LEU A 134 -8.87 -13.95 -10.27
C LEU A 134 -8.47 -13.46 -8.88
N VAL A 135 -8.04 -14.33 -7.96
CA VAL A 135 -7.64 -13.95 -6.60
C VAL A 135 -6.40 -13.02 -6.63
N PRO A 136 -5.23 -13.42 -7.16
CA PRO A 136 -4.10 -12.51 -7.29
C PRO A 136 -4.43 -11.30 -8.17
N ALA A 137 -5.25 -11.45 -9.22
CA ALA A 137 -5.63 -10.33 -10.08
C ALA A 137 -6.43 -9.26 -9.32
N ILE A 138 -7.38 -9.65 -8.46
CA ILE A 138 -8.13 -8.74 -7.60
C ILE A 138 -7.20 -8.09 -6.58
N LEU A 139 -6.25 -8.83 -5.99
CA LEU A 139 -5.30 -8.25 -5.05
C LEU A 139 -4.36 -7.22 -5.73
N ILE A 140 -3.96 -7.46 -6.98
CA ILE A 140 -3.21 -6.48 -7.79
C ILE A 140 -4.08 -5.24 -8.09
N LEU A 141 -5.39 -5.43 -8.35
CA LEU A 141 -6.31 -4.31 -8.49
C LEU A 141 -6.41 -3.50 -7.19
N VAL A 142 -6.43 -4.14 -6.03
CA VAL A 142 -6.39 -3.45 -4.72
C VAL A 142 -5.07 -2.67 -4.57
N PHE A 143 -3.94 -3.22 -5.04
CA PHE A 143 -2.66 -2.50 -5.12
C PHE A 143 -2.78 -1.22 -5.95
N LEU A 144 -3.33 -1.32 -7.16
CA LEU A 144 -3.55 -0.18 -8.06
C LEU A 144 -4.45 0.89 -7.44
N LEU A 145 -5.53 0.49 -6.77
CA LEU A 145 -6.42 1.43 -6.08
C LEU A 145 -5.73 2.17 -4.91
N ARG A 146 -4.62 1.62 -4.41
CA ARG A 146 -3.82 2.20 -3.34
C ARG A 146 -2.68 3.08 -3.86
N PHE A 147 -2.56 3.30 -5.17
CA PHE A 147 -1.45 4.04 -5.74
C PHE A 147 -1.29 5.42 -5.06
N PRO A 148 -0.07 5.82 -4.66
CA PRO A 148 0.17 7.11 -4.04
C PRO A 148 -0.12 8.24 -5.05
N ILE A 149 -1.19 8.99 -4.80
CA ILE A 149 -1.57 10.15 -5.61
C ILE A 149 -0.67 11.33 -5.22
N PRO A 150 -0.13 12.11 -6.19
CA PRO A 150 0.68 13.29 -5.90
C PRO A 150 -0.09 14.31 -5.06
N GLY A 151 0.58 14.95 -4.10
CA GLY A 151 -0.01 15.90 -3.15
C GLY A 151 -0.64 15.28 -1.90
N LYS A 152 -0.99 13.98 -1.91
CA LYS A 152 -1.65 13.35 -0.76
C LYS A 152 -0.74 13.25 0.47
N LEU A 153 0.58 13.18 0.27
CA LEU A 153 1.55 13.24 1.37
C LEU A 153 1.55 14.64 1.98
N THR A 154 1.68 15.65 1.12
CA THR A 154 1.70 17.06 1.51
C THR A 154 0.42 17.45 2.25
N ASP A 155 -0.75 17.09 1.74
CA ASP A 155 -2.04 17.36 2.39
C ASP A 155 -2.13 16.72 3.78
N TRP A 156 -1.66 15.48 3.91
CA TRP A 156 -1.65 14.78 5.19
C TRP A 156 -0.70 15.46 6.20
N VAL A 157 0.49 15.88 5.75
CA VAL A 157 1.45 16.60 6.60
C VAL A 157 0.88 17.94 7.05
N ILE A 158 0.29 18.72 6.13
CA ILE A 158 -0.37 20.00 6.45
C ILE A 158 -1.48 19.80 7.47
N THR A 159 -2.39 18.86 7.23
CA THR A 159 -3.50 18.54 8.16
C THR A 159 -2.98 18.18 9.55
N LYS A 160 -1.88 17.43 9.63
CA LYS A 160 -1.26 17.06 10.92
C LYS A 160 -0.59 18.23 11.61
N LEU A 161 0.07 19.14 10.88
CA LEU A 161 0.65 20.35 11.44
C LEU A 161 -0.44 21.29 11.96
N GLU A 162 -1.51 21.51 11.19
CA GLU A 162 -2.65 22.35 11.60
C GLU A 162 -3.34 21.81 12.85
N SER A 163 -3.59 20.50 12.91
CA SER A 163 -4.22 19.85 14.08
C SER A 163 -3.44 19.98 15.39
N ARG A 164 -2.15 20.34 15.33
CA ARG A 164 -1.27 20.52 16.50
C ARG A 164 -1.18 21.97 16.96
N ARG A 165 -1.55 22.93 16.10
CA ARG A 165 -1.59 24.35 16.42
C ARG A 165 -2.89 24.78 17.12
N THR A 166 -3.91 23.92 17.12
CA THR A 166 -5.19 24.08 17.82
C THR A 166 -5.22 23.33 19.14
#